data_AF-A0A6L9YH05-F1
#
_entry.id   AF-A0A6L9YH05-F1
#
_cell.length_a   1.000
_cell.length_b   1.000
_cell.length_c   1.000
_cell.angle_alpha   90.00
_cell.angle_beta   90.00
_cell.angle_gamma   90.00
#
_symmetry.space_group_name_H-M   'P 1'
#
loop_
_entity.id
_entity.type
_entity.pdbx_description
1 polymer ?
#
loop_
_entity_poly.entity_id
_entity_poly.type
_entity_poly.pdbx_seq_one_letter_code
_entity_poly.pdbx_strand_id
1 'polypeptide(L)'
;MCQNLDSIRPWPGLTTLIQVKSERQVFTHNVIEVTTETRYYISSLSLTAQEFAKRIRGYWGVENKVHYVRDVTQGEDRSRIRTNPLPKIFTIARNFTLNLYREKMFKNMAQAQRICSFSLDTLKQLFRMK
;
A
#
# COMPACT_ATOMS: atom_id res chain seq x y z
N MET A 1 -19.64 3.94 -20.30
CA MET A 1 -19.20 2.55 -20.03
C MET A 1 -19.37 1.76 -21.31
N CYS A 2 -18.38 0.98 -21.72
CA CYS A 2 -18.49 0.12 -22.90
C CYS A 2 -19.57 -0.92 -22.63
N GLN A 3 -20.63 -0.97 -23.46
CA GLN A 3 -21.78 -1.86 -23.27
C GLN A 3 -21.70 -3.12 -24.15
N ASN A 4 -20.69 -3.20 -25.03
CA ASN A 4 -20.52 -4.29 -25.98
C ASN A 4 -19.04 -4.76 -25.98
N LEU A 5 -18.82 -6.08 -26.00
CA LEU A 5 -17.51 -6.74 -25.98
C LEU A 5 -17.04 -7.22 -27.37
N ASP A 6 -17.86 -7.08 -28.42
CA ASP A 6 -17.68 -7.68 -29.77
C ASP A 6 -16.37 -7.26 -30.47
N SER A 7 -15.73 -6.17 -30.05
CA SER A 7 -14.47 -5.66 -30.63
C SER A 7 -13.26 -5.82 -29.70
N ILE A 8 -13.40 -6.49 -28.57
CA ILE A 8 -12.30 -6.69 -27.62
C ILE A 8 -11.50 -7.93 -28.04
N ARG A 9 -10.20 -7.75 -28.25
CA ARG A 9 -9.29 -8.87 -28.54
C ARG A 9 -9.37 -9.90 -27.40
N PRO A 10 -9.34 -11.21 -27.70
CA PRO A 10 -9.26 -12.24 -26.67
C PRO A 10 -8.10 -11.94 -25.73
N TRP A 11 -8.32 -12.00 -24.42
CA TRP A 11 -7.26 -11.83 -23.43
C TRP A 11 -6.57 -13.18 -23.21
N PRO A 12 -5.34 -13.38 -23.72
CA PRO A 12 -4.70 -14.69 -23.65
C PRO A 12 -4.46 -15.07 -22.18
N GLY A 13 -4.87 -16.29 -21.83
CA GLY A 13 -4.75 -16.78 -20.45
C GLY A 13 -5.78 -16.22 -19.48
N LEU A 14 -6.81 -15.49 -19.92
CA LEU A 14 -7.95 -15.16 -19.07
C LEU A 14 -8.76 -16.42 -18.79
N THR A 15 -8.90 -16.76 -17.51
CA THR A 15 -9.64 -17.97 -17.09
C THR A 15 -10.79 -17.62 -16.14
N THR A 16 -10.72 -16.51 -15.42
CA THR A 16 -11.74 -16.14 -14.43
C THR A 16 -11.94 -14.63 -14.37
N LEU A 17 -13.22 -14.23 -14.36
CA LEU A 17 -13.68 -12.89 -14.02
C LEU A 17 -14.16 -12.87 -12.56
N ILE A 18 -13.74 -11.85 -11.82
CA ILE A 18 -14.02 -11.75 -10.38
C ILE A 18 -14.72 -10.41 -10.13
N GLN A 19 -15.90 -10.45 -9.52
CA GLN A 19 -16.58 -9.25 -9.03
C GLN A 19 -16.44 -9.19 -7.51
N VAL A 20 -15.95 -8.07 -6.99
CA VAL A 20 -15.89 -7.78 -5.56
C VAL A 20 -16.79 -6.60 -5.26
N LYS A 21 -17.82 -6.83 -4.44
CA LYS A 21 -18.60 -5.76 -3.83
C LYS A 21 -18.08 -5.54 -2.41
N SER A 22 -17.75 -4.29 -2.09
CA SER A 22 -17.32 -3.88 -0.75
C SER A 22 -18.29 -2.84 -0.22
N GLU A 23 -18.64 -2.97 1.06
CA GLU A 23 -19.35 -1.95 1.82
C GLU A 23 -18.40 -1.38 2.87
N ARG A 24 -18.36 -0.05 2.97
CA ARG A 24 -17.62 0.67 4.00
C ARG A 24 -18.61 1.49 4.80
N GLN A 25 -18.65 1.22 6.11
CA GLN A 25 -19.44 1.96 7.08
C GLN A 25 -18.51 2.88 7.87
N VAL A 26 -18.84 4.16 7.95
CA VAL A 26 -18.08 5.17 8.70
C VAL A 26 -19.03 5.81 9.70
N PHE A 27 -18.65 5.80 10.98
CA PHE A 27 -19.40 6.47 12.02
C PHE A 27 -18.83 7.88 12.25
N THR A 28 -19.62 8.90 11.95
CA THR A 28 -19.24 10.31 12.11
C THR A 28 -20.43 11.08 12.68
N HIS A 29 -20.23 11.87 13.73
CA HIS A 29 -21.28 12.73 14.34
C HIS A 29 -22.62 11.99 14.64
N ASN A 30 -22.55 10.79 15.20
CA ASN A 30 -23.73 9.93 15.47
C ASN A 30 -24.52 9.47 14.23
N VAL A 31 -23.93 9.58 13.03
CA VAL A 31 -24.51 9.09 11.78
C VAL A 31 -23.61 7.97 11.23
N ILE A 32 -24.24 6.90 10.73
CA ILE A 32 -23.55 5.84 9.98
C ILE A 32 -23.66 6.19 8.49
N GLU A 33 -22.54 6.56 7.89
CA GLU A 33 -22.43 6.69 6.43
C GLU A 33 -22.03 5.35 5.83
N VAL A 34 -22.87 4.82 4.93
CA VAL A 34 -22.62 3.57 4.23
C VAL A 34 -22.29 3.87 2.77
N THR A 35 -21.12 3.41 2.32
CA THR A 35 -20.68 3.52 0.93
C THR A 35 -20.46 2.14 0.34
N THR A 36 -20.89 1.93 -0.89
CA THR A 36 -20.71 0.67 -1.61
C THR A 36 -19.87 0.88 -2.86
N GLU A 37 -19.03 -0.10 -3.16
CA GLU A 37 -18.16 -0.05 -4.33
C GLU A 37 -18.05 -1.43 -4.96
N THR A 38 -18.08 -1.47 -6.29
CA THR A 38 -17.91 -2.70 -7.07
C THR A 38 -16.62 -2.60 -7.86
N ARG A 39 -15.75 -3.61 -7.71
CA ARG A 39 -14.50 -3.75 -8.45
C ARG A 39 -14.51 -5.04 -9.24
N TYR A 40 -13.96 -5.01 -10.45
CA TYR A 40 -13.80 -6.19 -11.29
C TYR A 40 -12.31 -6.51 -11.45
N TYR A 41 -11.99 -7.80 -11.35
CA TYR A 41 -10.64 -8.32 -11.55
C TYR A 41 -10.67 -9.42 -12.59
N ILE A 42 -9.53 -9.63 -13.23
CA ILE A 42 -9.30 -10.70 -14.18
C ILE A 42 -8.18 -11.59 -13.65
N SER A 43 -8.27 -12.90 -13.89
CA SER A 43 -7.24 -13.84 -13.47
C SER A 43 -7.07 -14.99 -14.45
N SER A 44 -5.85 -15.49 -14.56
CA SER A 44 -5.52 -16.77 -15.19
C SER A 44 -5.64 -17.96 -14.23
N LEU A 45 -5.93 -17.71 -12.95
CA LEU A 45 -6.11 -18.75 -11.96
C LEU A 45 -7.58 -19.19 -11.93
N SER A 46 -7.81 -20.49 -11.73
CA SER A 46 -9.12 -21.06 -11.42
C SER A 46 -9.21 -21.38 -9.94
N LEU A 47 -9.64 -20.41 -9.12
CA LEU A 47 -9.77 -20.54 -7.67
C LEU A 47 -11.21 -20.26 -7.22
N THR A 48 -11.51 -20.62 -5.98
CA THR A 48 -12.79 -20.28 -5.35
C THR A 48 -12.89 -18.78 -5.05
N ALA A 49 -14.11 -18.27 -4.93
CA ALA A 49 -14.36 -16.88 -4.55
C ALA A 49 -13.70 -16.51 -3.20
N GLN A 50 -13.67 -17.46 -2.24
CA GLN A 50 -13.05 -17.26 -0.94
C GLN A 50 -11.53 -17.10 -1.03
N GLU A 51 -10.86 -17.89 -1.86
CA GLU A 51 -9.42 -17.78 -2.09
C GLU A 51 -9.06 -16.46 -2.78
N PHE A 52 -9.85 -16.03 -3.77
CA PHE A 52 -9.68 -14.71 -4.39
C PHE A 52 -9.90 -13.60 -3.36
N ALA A 53 -10.95 -13.67 -2.55
CA ALA A 53 -11.20 -12.68 -1.50
C ALA A 53 -10.01 -12.57 -0.53
N LYS A 54 -9.42 -13.70 -0.11
CA LYS A 54 -8.22 -13.72 0.74
C LYS A 54 -7.02 -13.06 0.06
N ARG A 55 -6.77 -13.37 -1.22
CA ARG A 55 -5.66 -12.78 -2.01
C ARG A 55 -5.85 -11.28 -2.21
N ILE A 56 -7.03 -10.85 -2.64
CA ILE A 56 -7.38 -9.45 -2.86
C ILE A 56 -7.23 -8.66 -1.54
N ARG A 57 -7.76 -9.19 -0.43
CA ARG A 57 -7.60 -8.56 0.89
C ARG A 57 -6.13 -8.54 1.35
N GLY A 58 -5.37 -9.59 1.06
CA GLY A 58 -3.94 -9.65 1.36
C GLY A 58 -3.13 -8.59 0.59
N TYR A 59 -3.50 -8.32 -0.66
CA TYR A 59 -2.85 -7.30 -1.49
C TYR A 59 -2.97 -5.89 -0.90
N TRP A 60 -4.12 -5.53 -0.32
CA TRP A 60 -4.27 -4.26 0.42
C TRP A 60 -3.26 -4.08 1.56
N GLY A 61 -2.75 -5.19 2.11
CA GLY A 61 -1.66 -5.14 3.09
C GLY A 61 -0.36 -4.56 2.52
N VAL A 62 -0.08 -4.76 1.23
CA VAL A 62 1.07 -4.18 0.53
C VAL A 62 0.88 -2.68 0.39
N GLU A 63 -0.29 -2.25 -0.10
CA GLU A 63 -0.63 -0.84 -0.26
C GLU A 63 -0.46 -0.06 1.04
N ASN A 64 -1.05 -0.58 2.12
CA ASN A 64 -1.02 0.08 3.42
C ASN A 64 0.37 0.06 4.08
N LYS A 65 1.15 -1.02 3.94
CA LYS A 65 2.42 -1.19 4.66
C LYS A 65 3.64 -0.68 3.89
N VAL A 66 3.53 -0.56 2.57
CA VAL A 66 4.64 -0.20 1.67
C VAL A 66 4.37 1.15 1.03
N HIS A 67 3.33 1.27 0.21
CA HIS A 67 3.06 2.48 -0.58
C HIS A 67 2.69 3.65 0.31
N TYR A 68 1.62 3.53 1.10
CA TYR A 68 1.15 4.61 1.96
C TYR A 68 2.24 5.16 2.90
N VAL A 69 3.06 4.28 3.47
CA VAL A 69 4.14 4.69 4.38
C VAL A 69 5.22 5.48 3.64
N ARG A 70 5.55 5.11 2.40
CA ARG A 70 6.51 5.88 1.60
C ARG A 70 5.94 7.23 1.18
N ASP A 71 4.74 7.19 0.63
CA ASP A 71 4.09 8.34 0.00
C ASP A 71 3.76 9.42 1.03
N VAL A 72 3.11 9.01 2.13
CA VAL A 72 2.61 9.93 3.14
C VAL A 72 3.58 10.09 4.30
N THR A 73 4.03 9.00 4.92
CA THR A 73 4.86 9.09 6.14
C THR A 73 6.26 9.60 5.84
N GLN A 74 6.92 9.03 4.83
CA GLN A 74 8.25 9.46 4.36
C GLN A 74 8.18 10.62 3.34
N GLY A 75 6.98 11.10 3.02
CA GLY A 75 6.73 12.28 2.20
C GLY A 75 7.26 12.17 0.77
N GLU A 76 7.23 10.97 0.18
CA GLU A 76 7.68 10.75 -1.20
C GLU A 76 6.89 11.61 -2.20
N ASP A 77 5.56 11.59 -2.14
CA ASP A 77 4.69 12.38 -3.03
C ASP A 77 4.92 13.89 -2.92
N ARG A 78 5.26 14.35 -1.72
CA ARG A 78 5.51 15.77 -1.44
C ARG A 78 6.94 16.20 -1.79
N SER A 79 7.81 15.26 -2.19
CA SER A 79 9.21 15.54 -2.46
C SER A 79 9.40 16.37 -3.73
N ARG A 80 10.15 17.47 -3.61
CA ARG A 80 10.48 18.36 -4.75
C ARG A 80 11.87 18.12 -5.33
N ILE A 81 12.53 17.02 -4.96
CA ILE A 81 13.86 16.68 -5.46
C ILE A 81 13.75 16.30 -6.94
N ARG A 82 14.47 17.01 -7.81
CA ARG A 82 14.45 16.78 -9.28
C ARG A 82 15.83 16.53 -9.89
N THR A 83 16.91 16.80 -9.16
CA THR A 83 18.28 16.62 -9.67
C THR A 83 18.65 15.15 -9.72
N ASN A 84 18.92 14.61 -10.90
CA ASN A 84 19.45 13.25 -11.04
C ASN A 84 20.87 13.17 -10.44
N PRO A 85 21.23 12.12 -9.65
CA PRO A 85 20.49 10.90 -9.33
C PRO A 85 19.71 10.92 -8.00
N LEU A 86 19.51 12.10 -7.41
CA LEU A 86 18.97 12.24 -6.05
C LEU A 86 17.62 11.56 -5.82
N PRO A 87 16.62 11.57 -6.73
CA PRO A 87 15.38 10.83 -6.52
C PRO A 87 15.60 9.35 -6.21
N LYS A 88 16.49 8.67 -6.96
CA LYS A 88 16.81 7.25 -6.77
C LYS A 88 17.51 7.01 -5.43
N ILE A 89 18.49 7.86 -5.10
CA ILE A 89 19.20 7.78 -3.82
C ILE A 89 18.23 7.92 -2.65
N PHE A 90 17.30 8.87 -2.74
CA PHE A 90 16.29 9.08 -1.70
C PHE A 90 15.28 7.94 -1.60
N THR A 91 14.89 7.31 -2.71
CA THR A 91 14.07 6.07 -2.65
C THR A 91 14.79 4.98 -1.87
N ILE A 92 16.10 4.79 -2.09
CA ILE A 92 16.90 3.82 -1.32
C ILE A 92 16.97 4.21 0.15
N ALA A 93 17.25 5.47 0.46
CA ALA A 93 17.34 5.96 1.84
C ALA A 93 16.03 5.82 2.63
N ARG A 94 14.87 6.10 2.00
CA ARG A 94 13.55 5.87 2.60
C ARG A 94 13.33 4.40 2.90
N ASN A 95 13.65 3.52 1.95
CA ASN A 95 13.52 2.07 2.13
C ASN A 95 14.40 1.55 3.26
N PHE A 96 15.64 2.02 3.31
CA PHE A 96 16.58 1.68 4.37
C PHE A 96 16.04 2.09 5.74
N THR A 97 15.58 3.34 5.88
CA THR A 97 14.95 3.85 7.10
C THR A 97 13.75 3.03 7.54
N LEU A 98 12.84 2.69 6.62
CA LEU A 98 11.66 1.88 6.94
C LEU A 98 12.01 0.45 7.38
N ASN A 99 13.06 -0.13 6.80
CA ASN A 99 13.53 -1.44 7.20
C ASN A 99 14.12 -1.42 8.61
N LEU A 100 14.90 -0.38 8.96
CA LEU A 100 15.39 -0.21 10.34
C LEU A 100 14.25 -0.08 11.35
N TYR A 101 13.19 0.68 11.02
CA TYR A 101 12.02 0.78 11.89
C TYR A 101 11.35 -0.58 12.11
N ARG A 102 11.23 -1.39 11.04
CA ARG A 102 10.65 -2.74 11.14
C ARG A 102 11.54 -3.69 11.94
N GLU A 103 12.86 -3.61 11.76
CA GLU A 103 13.84 -4.41 12.51
C GLU A 103 13.75 -4.13 14.02
N LYS A 104 13.55 -2.86 14.39
CA LYS A 104 13.30 -2.46 15.79
C LYS A 104 11.85 -2.69 16.24
N MET A 105 11.08 -3.47 15.49
CA MET A 105 9.71 -3.89 15.82
C MET A 105 8.70 -2.74 15.98
N PHE A 106 8.95 -1.59 15.36
CA PHE A 106 7.96 -0.51 15.34
C PHE A 106 6.73 -0.92 14.53
N LYS A 107 5.55 -0.85 15.16
CA LYS A 107 4.27 -1.15 14.50
C LYS A 107 3.71 0.04 13.72
N ASN A 108 4.06 1.28 14.12
CA ASN A 108 3.61 2.51 13.49
C ASN A 108 4.81 3.31 12.99
N MET A 109 4.92 3.44 11.67
CA MET A 109 6.07 4.08 11.02
C MET A 109 6.09 5.60 11.22
N ALA A 110 4.93 6.24 11.37
CA ALA A 110 4.84 7.67 11.65
C ALA A 110 5.29 7.97 13.09
N GLN A 111 4.96 7.10 14.04
CA GLN A 111 5.48 7.18 15.41
C GLN A 111 7.00 6.95 15.44
N ALA A 112 7.48 5.91 14.74
CA ALA A 112 8.91 5.62 14.64
C ALA A 112 9.67 6.84 14.11
N GLN A 113 9.22 7.41 12.99
CA GLN A 113 9.82 8.61 12.41
C GLN A 113 9.88 9.77 13.39
N ARG A 114 8.79 10.08 14.10
CA ARG A 114 8.80 11.15 15.12
C ARG A 114 9.85 10.89 16.20
N ILE A 115 9.88 9.70 16.78
CA ILE A 115 10.84 9.36 17.84
C ILE A 115 12.29 9.50 17.33
N CYS A 116 12.55 9.03 16.10
CA CYS A 116 13.89 9.07 15.51
C CYS A 116 14.29 10.47 15.08
N SER A 117 13.34 11.34 14.75
CA SER A 117 13.60 12.74 14.39
C SER A 117 13.97 13.61 15.60
N PHE A 118 13.57 13.23 16.82
CA PHE A 118 13.77 14.05 18.02
C PHE A 118 14.85 13.53 18.99
N SER A 119 15.40 12.34 18.78
CA SER A 119 16.39 11.75 19.69
C SER A 119 17.62 11.23 18.94
N LEU A 120 18.74 11.95 19.11
CA LEU A 120 20.06 11.54 18.63
C LEU A 120 20.51 10.21 19.23
N ASP A 121 20.14 9.90 20.47
CA ASP A 121 20.47 8.63 21.11
C ASP A 121 19.67 7.47 20.53
N THR A 122 18.40 7.72 20.16
CA THR A 122 17.57 6.73 19.47
C THR A 122 18.11 6.48 18.05
N LEU A 123 18.53 7.52 17.34
CA LEU A 123 19.23 7.38 16.06
C LEU A 123 20.50 6.52 16.22
N LYS A 124 21.34 6.81 17.21
CA LYS A 124 22.54 6.00 17.49
C LYS A 124 22.20 4.54 17.77
N GLN A 125 21.14 4.23 18.52
CA GLN A 125 20.69 2.85 18.77
C GLN A 125 20.14 2.15 17.51
N LEU A 126 19.50 2.90 16.61
CA LEU A 126 19.04 2.40 15.31
C LEU A 126 20.21 2.05 14.38
N PHE A 127 21.25 2.88 14.35
CA PHE A 127 22.42 2.69 13.50
C PHE A 127 23.51 1.79 14.12
N ARG A 128 23.43 1.46 15.40
CA ARG A 128 24.22 0.38 16.01
C ARG A 128 23.65 -0.97 15.57
N MET A 129 23.96 -1.34 14.33
CA MET A 129 23.83 -2.70 13.83
C MET A 129 24.85 -3.58 14.57
N LYS A 130 24.46 -4.79 14.95
CA LYS A 130 25.39 -5.81 15.47
C LYS A 130 26.15 -6.45 14.32
#